data_AF-E3JUF6-F1
#
_entry.id   AF-E3JUF6-F1
#
_cell.length_a   1.000
_cell.length_b   1.000
_cell.length_c   1.000
_cell.angle_alpha   90.00
_cell.angle_beta   90.00
_cell.angle_gamma   90.00
#
_symmetry.space_group_name_H-M   'P 1'
#
loop_
_entity.id
_entity.type
_entity.pdbx_description
1 polymer ?
#
loop_
_entity_poly.entity_id
_entity_poly.type
_entity_poly.pdbx_seq_one_letter_code
_entity_poly.pdbx_strand_id
1 'polypeptide(L)'
;MFHHFYHFEKEPENSIFKISNIILKGWHLSPFLNQSKVLEKDFNMGLSYRIVLEYARNYKANTLDSFEDLVEKTVKSLLKDDTLIKTLEYTEKNRYGVDYRKHETAKDGVIMLIDILKSPDVWSKEWQTNEALRIVGEIIQFVDEHGLETEGMSPIKDRFDATVRNKLELIACRNQDLLELENIYRYLKNEFPLSNKVGISRIPPLEELKLIENWLRKYHKADFERMDVNMEVSKKEIEVRVQFLEDEMNKLRKKYSESGTSLVFESVPRITLQSKKGKNPFSV
;
A
#
# COMPACT_ATOMS: atom_id res chain seq x y z
N MET A 1 -12.60 -13.29 8.98
CA MET A 1 -13.83 -13.15 9.80
C MET A 1 -14.04 -11.70 10.22
N PHE A 2 -13.11 -11.04 10.92
CA PHE A 2 -13.20 -9.59 11.23
C PHE A 2 -13.41 -8.70 9.98
N HIS A 3 -12.60 -8.90 8.94
CA HIS A 3 -12.74 -8.23 7.63
C HIS A 3 -14.06 -8.50 6.88
N HIS A 4 -14.87 -9.48 7.32
CA HIS A 4 -16.17 -9.77 6.71
C HIS A 4 -17.28 -8.86 7.26
N PHE A 5 -17.08 -8.29 8.45
CA PHE A 5 -18.05 -7.41 9.12
C PHE A 5 -17.64 -5.93 9.11
N TYR A 6 -16.45 -5.65 8.61
CA TYR A 6 -15.92 -4.30 8.44
C TYR A 6 -16.27 -3.79 7.03
N HIS A 7 -16.95 -2.65 6.94
CA HIS A 7 -17.14 -1.96 5.67
C HIS A 7 -15.91 -1.11 5.38
N PHE A 8 -15.40 -1.16 4.16
CA PHE A 8 -14.31 -0.26 3.78
C PHE A 8 -14.81 1.18 3.72
N GLU A 9 -14.19 2.04 4.53
CA GLU A 9 -14.22 3.49 4.36
C GLU A 9 -13.28 3.93 3.21
N LYS A 10 -13.36 5.22 2.89
CA LYS A 10 -12.76 5.95 1.76
C LYS A 10 -11.28 5.65 1.49
N GLU A 11 -10.80 6.04 0.30
CA GLU A 11 -9.38 6.00 -0.07
C GLU A 11 -8.46 6.46 1.09
N PRO A 12 -7.30 5.81 1.29
CA PRO A 12 -6.37 6.21 2.33
C PRO A 12 -5.97 7.68 2.14
N GLU A 13 -6.05 8.45 3.24
CA GLU A 13 -5.70 9.88 3.23
C GLU A 13 -4.20 10.09 3.00
N ASN A 14 -3.37 9.19 3.53
CA ASN A 14 -1.92 9.23 3.36
C ASN A 14 -1.52 8.70 1.97
N SER A 15 -0.83 9.53 1.19
CA SER A 15 -0.36 9.19 -0.16
C SER A 15 0.60 8.00 -0.17
N ILE A 16 1.31 7.72 0.93
CA ILE A 16 2.27 6.60 1.00
C ILE A 16 1.58 5.24 0.84
N PHE A 17 0.30 5.12 1.23
CA PHE A 17 -0.49 3.89 1.12
C PHE A 17 -1.26 3.78 -0.20
N LYS A 18 -1.14 4.75 -1.09
CA LYS A 18 -1.75 4.70 -2.43
C LYS A 18 -0.87 3.87 -3.37
N ILE A 19 -0.93 2.56 -3.19
CA ILE A 19 -0.19 1.58 -4.00
C ILE A 19 -1.20 0.75 -4.78
N SER A 20 -0.99 0.57 -6.09
CA SER A 20 -1.92 -0.15 -6.96
C SER A 20 -2.09 -1.58 -6.45
N ASN A 21 -1.02 -2.19 -5.95
CA ASN A 21 -1.01 -3.50 -5.32
C ASN A 21 -1.95 -3.61 -4.10
N ILE A 22 -2.18 -2.53 -3.36
CA ILE A 22 -3.10 -2.53 -2.21
C ILE A 22 -4.55 -2.55 -2.70
N ILE A 23 -4.86 -1.73 -3.71
CA ILE A 23 -6.17 -1.74 -4.39
C ILE A 23 -6.37 -3.06 -5.14
N LEU A 24 -5.31 -3.61 -5.72
CA LEU A 24 -5.38 -4.74 -6.64
C LEU A 24 -4.96 -6.10 -6.06
N LYS A 25 -4.54 -6.18 -4.79
CA LYS A 25 -4.25 -7.47 -4.12
C LYS A 25 -4.74 -7.52 -2.68
N GLY A 26 -5.44 -6.48 -2.21
CA GLY A 26 -6.11 -6.50 -0.92
C GLY A 26 -7.05 -7.71 -0.80
N TRP A 27 -6.88 -8.52 0.25
CA TRP A 27 -7.62 -9.79 0.44
C TRP A 27 -9.15 -9.65 0.44
N HIS A 28 -9.66 -8.44 0.72
CA HIS A 28 -11.07 -8.08 0.73
C HIS A 28 -11.60 -7.64 -0.65
N LEU A 29 -10.73 -7.21 -1.58
CA LEU A 29 -11.04 -6.91 -2.98
C LEU A 29 -10.91 -8.15 -3.89
N SER A 30 -10.60 -9.30 -3.28
CA SER A 30 -10.51 -10.62 -3.89
C SER A 30 -11.59 -10.92 -4.95
N PRO A 31 -12.88 -10.56 -4.80
CA PRO A 31 -13.87 -10.80 -5.85
C PRO A 31 -13.61 -10.00 -7.14
N PHE A 32 -13.31 -8.70 -7.04
CA PHE A 32 -13.03 -7.85 -8.20
C PHE A 32 -11.73 -8.27 -8.90
N LEU A 33 -10.76 -8.75 -8.13
CA LEU A 33 -9.45 -9.15 -8.63
C LEU A 33 -9.39 -10.56 -9.20
N ASN A 34 -10.17 -11.47 -8.63
CA ASN A 34 -10.39 -12.76 -9.26
C ASN A 34 -11.13 -12.57 -10.58
N GLN A 35 -12.02 -11.58 -10.68
CA GLN A 35 -12.66 -11.23 -11.94
C GLN A 35 -11.67 -10.57 -12.91
N SER A 36 -10.87 -9.57 -12.48
CA SER A 36 -9.91 -8.91 -13.37
C SER A 36 -8.86 -9.87 -13.90
N LYS A 37 -8.31 -10.76 -13.08
CA LYS A 37 -7.36 -11.81 -13.52
C LYS A 37 -7.91 -12.77 -14.58
N VAL A 38 -9.23 -12.85 -14.73
CA VAL A 38 -9.91 -13.66 -15.76
C VAL A 38 -10.22 -12.82 -17.02
N LEU A 39 -10.12 -11.49 -16.94
CA LEU A 39 -10.24 -10.60 -18.10
C LEU A 39 -9.00 -10.68 -19.01
N GLU A 40 -9.20 -10.27 -20.26
CA GLU A 40 -8.15 -10.25 -21.27
C GLU A 40 -6.93 -9.44 -20.81
N LYS A 41 -5.74 -9.89 -21.22
CA LYS A 41 -4.43 -9.32 -20.84
C LYS A 41 -4.38 -7.79 -21.07
N ASP A 42 -4.91 -7.33 -22.19
CA ASP A 42 -4.87 -5.92 -22.59
C ASP A 42 -5.79 -5.07 -21.72
N PHE A 43 -6.96 -5.60 -21.33
CA PHE A 43 -7.87 -4.92 -20.40
C PHE A 43 -7.19 -4.72 -19.03
N ASN A 44 -6.55 -5.76 -18.51
CA ASN A 44 -5.84 -5.69 -17.24
C ASN A 44 -4.68 -4.68 -17.27
N MET A 45 -3.89 -4.69 -18.34
CA MET A 45 -2.81 -3.71 -18.52
C MET A 45 -3.36 -2.28 -18.56
N GLY A 46 -4.44 -2.03 -19.31
CA GLY A 46 -5.07 -0.71 -19.39
C GLY A 46 -5.65 -0.22 -18.05
N LEU A 47 -6.26 -1.12 -17.27
CA LEU A 47 -6.78 -0.79 -15.94
C LEU A 47 -5.65 -0.47 -14.96
N SER A 48 -4.62 -1.33 -14.87
CA SER A 48 -3.44 -1.11 -14.03
C SER A 48 -2.74 0.21 -14.39
N TYR A 49 -2.58 0.49 -15.69
CA TYR A 49 -1.97 1.73 -16.17
C TYR A 49 -2.73 2.98 -15.70
N ARG A 50 -4.08 2.96 -15.75
CA ARG A 50 -4.89 4.09 -15.29
C ARG A 50 -4.70 4.37 -13.80
N ILE A 51 -4.54 3.33 -12.98
CA ILE A 51 -4.27 3.49 -11.55
C ILE A 51 -2.89 4.14 -11.33
N VAL A 52 -1.85 3.62 -12.01
CA VAL A 52 -0.50 4.20 -11.95
C VAL A 52 -0.50 5.66 -12.41
N LEU A 53 -1.20 5.96 -13.51
CA LEU A 53 -1.33 7.31 -14.06
C LEU A 53 -1.97 8.26 -13.05
N GLU A 54 -3.04 7.84 -12.38
CA GLU A 54 -3.72 8.66 -11.37
C GLU A 54 -2.82 8.94 -10.17
N TYR A 55 -2.08 7.94 -9.69
CA TYR A 55 -1.15 8.13 -8.58
C TYR A 55 0.04 9.02 -8.93
N ALA A 56 0.58 8.87 -10.14
CA ALA A 56 1.66 9.70 -10.62
C ALA A 56 1.23 11.16 -10.87
N ARG A 57 -0.02 11.40 -11.28
CA ARG A 57 -0.56 12.77 -11.41
C ARG A 57 -0.71 13.48 -10.06
N ASN A 58 -1.01 12.71 -9.02
CA ASN A 58 -1.20 13.24 -7.67
C ASN A 58 0.12 13.39 -6.89
N TYR A 59 1.23 12.87 -7.41
CA TYR A 59 2.55 13.03 -6.83
C TYR A 59 3.01 14.49 -6.91
N LYS A 60 3.42 15.04 -5.75
CA LYS A 60 3.94 16.41 -5.63
C LYS A 60 5.38 16.35 -5.16
N ALA A 61 6.31 16.51 -6.08
CA ALA A 61 7.73 16.56 -5.74
C ALA A 61 8.08 17.85 -4.99
N ASN A 62 8.97 17.72 -4.01
CA ASN A 62 9.71 18.84 -3.48
C ASN A 62 10.80 19.22 -4.48
N THR A 63 10.57 20.28 -5.26
CA THR A 63 11.49 20.73 -6.32
C THR A 63 12.85 21.22 -5.80
N LEU A 64 13.02 21.39 -4.49
CA LEU A 64 14.32 21.69 -3.87
C LEU A 64 15.17 20.43 -3.62
N ASP A 65 14.55 19.25 -3.64
CA ASP A 65 15.25 17.97 -3.59
C ASP A 65 15.54 17.51 -5.03
N SER A 66 16.81 17.43 -5.39
CA SER A 66 17.25 17.02 -6.73
C SER A 66 16.85 15.59 -7.07
N PHE A 67 16.66 14.73 -6.06
CA PHE A 67 16.16 13.38 -6.25
C PHE A 67 14.68 13.40 -6.66
N GLU A 68 13.85 14.13 -5.92
CA GLU A 68 12.41 14.21 -6.21
C GLU A 68 12.12 14.92 -7.54
N ASP A 69 12.86 15.98 -7.86
CA ASP A 69 12.78 16.67 -9.15
C ASP A 69 13.15 15.74 -10.32
N LEU A 70 14.19 14.91 -10.16
CA LEU A 70 14.56 13.91 -11.17
C LEU A 70 13.44 12.88 -11.36
N VAL A 71 12.89 12.34 -10.27
CA VAL A 71 11.77 11.39 -10.33
C VAL A 71 10.57 12.03 -11.02
N GLU A 72 10.19 13.26 -10.66
CA GLU A 72 9.05 13.95 -11.26
C GLU A 72 9.22 14.13 -12.77
N LYS A 73 10.40 14.57 -13.23
CA LYS A 73 10.71 14.72 -14.66
C LYS A 73 10.61 13.40 -15.41
N THR A 74 11.17 12.33 -14.86
CA THR A 74 11.13 11.00 -15.47
C THR A 74 9.71 10.46 -15.53
N VAL A 75 8.94 10.58 -14.44
CA VAL A 75 7.53 10.16 -14.38
C VAL A 75 6.68 10.93 -15.39
N LYS A 76 6.84 12.26 -15.47
CA LYS A 76 6.14 13.09 -16.47
C LYS A 76 6.49 12.67 -17.89
N SER A 77 7.75 12.35 -18.16
CA SER A 77 8.18 11.88 -19.48
C SER A 77 7.53 10.54 -19.86
N LEU A 78 7.53 9.57 -18.93
CA LEU A 78 6.95 8.24 -19.14
C LEU A 78 5.44 8.29 -19.39
N LEU A 79 4.73 9.19 -18.71
CA LEU A 79 3.27 9.26 -18.76
C LEU A 79 2.73 10.27 -19.77
N LYS A 80 3.60 11.10 -20.35
CA LYS A 80 3.21 12.06 -21.39
C LYS A 80 2.71 11.32 -22.62
N ASP A 81 1.56 11.74 -23.17
CA ASP A 81 0.96 11.21 -24.38
C ASP A 81 0.82 9.67 -24.40
N ASP A 82 0.62 9.06 -23.23
CA ASP A 82 0.54 7.61 -23.02
C ASP A 82 1.80 6.85 -23.48
N THR A 83 2.98 7.50 -23.38
CA THR A 83 4.25 6.97 -23.90
C THR A 83 4.62 5.60 -23.34
N LEU A 84 4.47 5.40 -22.02
CA LEU A 84 4.76 4.13 -21.37
C LEU A 84 3.85 3.01 -21.89
N ILE A 85 2.52 3.16 -21.79
CA ILE A 85 1.59 2.10 -22.21
C ILE A 85 1.70 1.80 -23.70
N LYS A 86 1.87 2.80 -24.57
CA LYS A 86 2.11 2.61 -26.00
C LYS A 86 3.40 1.86 -26.29
N THR A 87 4.40 1.97 -25.41
CA THR A 87 5.63 1.19 -25.51
C THR A 87 5.42 -0.27 -25.11
N LEU A 88 4.56 -0.55 -24.13
CA LEU A 88 4.20 -1.92 -23.76
C LEU A 88 3.28 -2.58 -24.81
N GLU A 89 2.45 -1.80 -25.50
CA GLU A 89 1.62 -2.26 -26.62
C GLU A 89 2.41 -2.41 -27.94
N TYR A 90 3.68 -2.02 -27.96
CA TYR A 90 4.51 -2.12 -29.15
C TYR A 90 4.67 -3.57 -29.60
N THR A 91 4.44 -3.78 -30.89
CA THR A 91 4.72 -5.03 -31.59
C THR A 91 5.36 -4.70 -32.94
N GLU A 92 6.23 -5.57 -33.44
CA GLU A 92 6.90 -5.47 -34.75
C GLU A 92 5.88 -5.29 -35.88
N LYS A 93 4.68 -5.86 -35.70
CA LYS A 93 3.54 -5.73 -36.62
C LYS A 93 3.00 -4.30 -36.71
N ASN A 94 3.11 -3.52 -35.63
CA ASN A 94 2.60 -2.14 -35.54
C ASN A 94 3.72 -1.08 -35.67
N ARG A 95 4.96 -1.49 -35.95
CA ARG A 95 6.16 -0.62 -36.01
C ARG A 95 6.02 0.62 -36.90
N TYR A 96 5.23 0.54 -37.97
CA TYR A 96 5.10 1.60 -38.97
C TYR A 96 4.23 2.79 -38.55
N GLY A 97 3.65 2.74 -37.34
CA GLY A 97 2.86 3.84 -36.78
C GLY A 97 3.43 4.42 -35.48
N VAL A 98 4.60 3.95 -35.01
CA VAL A 98 5.11 4.33 -33.70
C VAL A 98 6.39 5.16 -33.77
N ASP A 99 6.41 6.24 -33.00
CA ASP A 99 7.56 7.10 -32.86
C ASP A 99 8.65 6.36 -32.07
N TYR A 100 9.61 5.79 -32.79
CA TYR A 100 10.72 5.03 -32.22
C TYR A 100 11.46 5.81 -31.12
N ARG A 101 11.56 7.14 -31.23
CA ARG A 101 12.20 7.96 -30.19
C ARG A 101 11.43 7.93 -28.88
N LYS A 102 10.10 7.84 -28.92
CA LYS A 102 9.27 7.72 -27.71
C LYS A 102 9.46 6.38 -27.01
N HIS A 103 9.66 5.30 -27.76
CA HIS A 103 9.97 3.98 -27.19
C HIS A 103 11.31 3.96 -26.47
N GLU A 104 12.35 4.48 -27.11
CA GLU A 104 13.68 4.58 -26.49
C GLU A 104 13.62 5.47 -25.25
N THR A 105 12.91 6.61 -25.33
CA THR A 105 12.70 7.49 -24.16
C THR A 105 11.98 6.77 -23.01
N ALA A 106 10.96 5.96 -23.32
CA ALA A 106 10.24 5.19 -22.31
C ALA A 106 11.15 4.16 -21.64
N LYS A 107 11.90 3.41 -22.44
CA LYS A 107 12.86 2.41 -21.98
C LYS A 107 13.95 3.04 -21.09
N ASP A 108 14.54 4.14 -21.54
CA ASP A 108 15.56 4.88 -20.79
C ASP A 108 15.01 5.41 -19.45
N GLY A 109 13.77 5.91 -19.47
CA GLY A 109 13.09 6.32 -18.25
C GLY A 109 12.88 5.15 -17.27
N VAL A 110 12.45 3.99 -17.75
CA VAL A 110 12.31 2.79 -16.89
C VAL A 110 13.66 2.32 -16.35
N ILE A 111 14.71 2.32 -17.18
CA ILE A 111 16.08 2.00 -16.72
C ILE A 111 16.50 2.94 -15.59
N MET A 112 16.28 4.24 -15.75
CA MET A 112 16.61 5.23 -14.72
C MET A 112 15.87 4.97 -13.41
N LEU A 113 14.57 4.64 -13.47
CA LEU A 113 13.79 4.29 -12.27
C LEU A 113 14.32 3.02 -11.60
N ILE A 114 14.73 2.00 -12.36
CA ILE A 114 15.35 0.79 -11.82
C ILE A 114 16.68 1.12 -11.13
N ASP A 115 17.51 1.95 -11.74
CA ASP A 115 18.81 2.33 -11.18
C ASP A 115 18.61 3.15 -9.87
N ILE A 116 17.60 4.02 -9.81
CA ILE A 116 17.16 4.67 -8.57
C ILE A 116 16.77 3.65 -7.51
N LEU A 117 15.92 2.67 -7.87
CA LEU A 117 15.48 1.64 -6.93
C LEU A 117 16.67 0.80 -6.43
N LYS A 118 17.69 0.56 -7.26
CA LYS A 118 18.89 -0.17 -6.86
C LYS A 118 19.85 0.64 -5.99
N SER A 119 19.86 1.97 -6.11
CA SER A 119 20.80 2.85 -5.42
C SER A 119 20.79 2.70 -3.89
N PRO A 120 21.91 2.32 -3.25
CA PRO A 120 21.99 2.21 -1.78
C PRO A 120 21.67 3.53 -1.06
N ASP A 121 22.02 4.68 -1.65
CA ASP A 121 21.83 6.00 -1.06
C ASP A 121 20.36 6.40 -0.90
N VAL A 122 19.49 5.85 -1.75
CA VAL A 122 18.04 6.06 -1.65
C VAL A 122 17.46 5.28 -0.47
N TRP A 123 18.02 4.10 -0.19
CA TRP A 123 17.55 3.19 0.85
C TRP A 123 18.21 3.43 2.21
N SER A 124 19.37 4.09 2.26
CA SER A 124 20.01 4.49 3.51
C SER A 124 19.35 5.70 4.19
N LYS A 125 18.46 6.40 3.47
CA LYS A 125 17.64 7.52 3.97
C LYS A 125 16.29 7.02 4.54
N GLU A 126 15.42 7.94 4.95
CA GLU A 126 14.01 7.67 5.33
C GLU A 126 13.16 7.24 4.13
N TRP A 127 13.49 6.10 3.53
CA TRP A 127 12.82 5.58 2.34
C TRP A 127 11.34 5.25 2.60
N GLN A 128 11.00 4.96 3.86
CA GLN A 128 9.67 4.61 4.36
C GLN A 128 8.61 5.69 4.13
N THR A 129 9.03 6.95 4.10
CA THR A 129 8.18 8.14 3.98
C THR A 129 8.36 8.84 2.63
N ASN A 130 9.24 8.32 1.77
CA ASN A 130 9.58 8.94 0.50
C ASN A 130 8.52 8.61 -0.57
N GLU A 131 7.70 9.61 -0.90
CA GLU A 131 6.65 9.44 -1.91
C GLU A 131 7.22 9.21 -3.32
N ALA A 132 8.37 9.79 -3.64
CA ALA A 132 9.04 9.58 -4.93
C ALA A 132 9.43 8.10 -5.11
N LEU A 133 9.97 7.47 -4.05
CA LEU A 133 10.31 6.05 -4.07
C LEU A 133 9.07 5.15 -4.19
N ARG A 134 7.95 5.52 -3.57
CA ARG A 134 6.66 4.84 -3.79
C ARG A 134 6.27 4.90 -5.27
N ILE A 135 6.29 6.08 -5.89
CA ILE A 135 5.93 6.25 -7.31
C ILE A 135 6.86 5.46 -8.23
N VAL A 136 8.17 5.47 -7.95
CA VAL A 136 9.16 4.64 -8.64
C VAL A 136 8.75 3.17 -8.55
N GLY A 137 8.44 2.68 -7.34
CA GLY A 137 8.01 1.31 -7.11
C GLY A 137 6.74 0.95 -7.90
N GLU A 138 5.73 1.82 -7.91
CA GLU A 138 4.49 1.62 -8.66
C GLU A 138 4.70 1.43 -10.16
N ILE A 139 5.51 2.30 -10.78
CA ILE A 139 5.76 2.24 -12.23
C ILE A 139 6.57 0.98 -12.56
N ILE A 140 7.58 0.65 -11.76
CA ILE A 140 8.40 -0.53 -11.98
C ILE A 140 7.56 -1.81 -11.79
N GLN A 141 6.72 -1.88 -10.75
CA GLN A 141 5.80 -3.00 -10.54
C GLN A 141 4.88 -3.21 -11.75
N PHE A 142 4.31 -2.14 -12.29
CA PHE A 142 3.48 -2.21 -13.50
C PHE A 142 4.25 -2.77 -14.70
N VAL A 143 5.50 -2.36 -14.90
CA VAL A 143 6.34 -2.89 -15.99
C VAL A 143 6.77 -4.34 -15.75
N ASP A 144 7.08 -4.74 -14.52
CA ASP A 144 7.41 -6.14 -14.16
C ASP A 144 6.21 -7.06 -14.44
N GLU A 145 4.99 -6.62 -14.13
CA GLU A 145 3.76 -7.42 -14.29
C GLU A 145 3.27 -7.50 -15.74
N HIS A 146 3.41 -6.44 -16.53
CA HIS A 146 2.77 -6.33 -17.85
C HIS A 146 3.74 -6.17 -19.03
N GLY A 147 4.95 -5.66 -18.78
CA GLY A 147 5.86 -5.20 -19.83
C GLY A 147 6.93 -6.20 -20.23
N LEU A 148 7.37 -7.11 -19.35
CA LEU A 148 8.61 -7.87 -19.60
C LEU A 148 8.57 -8.84 -20.79
N GLU A 149 7.38 -9.30 -21.18
CA GLU A 149 7.18 -10.16 -22.35
C GLU A 149 6.83 -9.37 -23.62
N THR A 150 6.77 -8.04 -23.54
CA THR A 150 6.49 -7.16 -24.68
C THR A 150 7.78 -6.86 -25.44
N GLU A 151 7.70 -6.73 -26.77
CA GLU A 151 8.88 -6.44 -27.58
C GLU A 151 9.49 -5.07 -27.26
N GLY A 152 8.68 -4.10 -26.82
CA GLY A 152 9.14 -2.77 -26.44
C GLY A 152 10.00 -2.74 -25.16
N MET A 153 9.84 -3.72 -24.26
CA MET A 153 10.53 -3.76 -22.97
C MET A 153 11.36 -5.03 -22.73
N SER A 154 11.28 -6.04 -23.59
CA SER A 154 12.12 -7.24 -23.50
C SER A 154 13.63 -6.96 -23.41
N PRO A 155 14.21 -5.91 -24.05
CA PRO A 155 15.64 -5.63 -23.93
C PRO A 155 16.12 -5.24 -22.53
N ILE A 156 15.20 -4.85 -21.64
CA ILE A 156 15.52 -4.45 -20.25
C ILE A 156 15.08 -5.49 -19.22
N LYS A 157 14.56 -6.65 -19.66
CA LYS A 157 14.04 -7.70 -18.78
C LYS A 157 15.05 -8.14 -17.71
N ASP A 158 16.31 -8.30 -18.08
CA ASP A 158 17.37 -8.74 -17.16
C ASP A 158 17.68 -7.72 -16.06
N ARG A 159 17.26 -6.46 -16.21
CA ARG A 159 17.43 -5.45 -15.15
C ARG A 159 16.46 -5.66 -13.98
N PHE A 160 15.34 -6.36 -14.20
CA PHE A 160 14.39 -6.79 -13.18
C PHE A 160 14.92 -8.06 -12.50
N ASP A 161 16.03 -7.91 -11.78
CA ASP A 161 16.65 -8.99 -11.02
C ASP A 161 15.97 -9.19 -9.65
N ALA A 162 16.47 -10.17 -8.88
CA ALA A 162 15.96 -10.46 -7.53
C ALA A 162 16.04 -9.23 -6.60
N THR A 163 17.05 -8.38 -6.76
CA THR A 163 17.21 -7.17 -5.94
C THR A 163 16.06 -6.20 -6.16
N VAL A 164 15.68 -5.96 -7.42
CA VAL A 164 14.52 -5.11 -7.77
C VAL A 164 13.24 -5.71 -7.19
N ARG A 165 12.96 -6.98 -7.47
CA ARG A 165 11.72 -7.63 -7.03
C ARG A 165 11.58 -7.67 -5.51
N ASN A 166 12.65 -7.97 -4.79
CA ASN A 166 12.66 -7.96 -3.33
C ASN A 166 12.37 -6.56 -2.76
N LYS A 167 12.87 -5.50 -3.41
CA LYS A 167 12.62 -4.11 -3.01
C LYS A 167 11.17 -3.68 -3.28
N LEU A 168 10.61 -4.08 -4.42
CA LEU A 168 9.20 -3.85 -4.73
C LEU A 168 8.29 -4.58 -3.74
N GLU A 169 8.60 -5.85 -3.45
CA GLU A 169 7.88 -6.65 -2.47
C GLU A 169 7.96 -6.03 -1.07
N LEU A 170 9.14 -5.54 -0.66
CA LEU A 170 9.31 -4.85 0.61
C LEU A 170 8.42 -3.60 0.72
N ILE A 171 8.39 -2.74 -0.31
CA ILE A 171 7.53 -1.55 -0.34
C ILE A 171 6.05 -1.95 -0.24
N ALA A 172 5.64 -2.94 -1.04
CA ALA A 172 4.27 -3.40 -1.10
C ALA A 172 3.79 -4.01 0.22
N CYS A 173 4.55 -4.98 0.77
CA CYS A 173 4.21 -5.67 2.00
C CYS A 173 4.16 -4.70 3.18
N ARG A 174 5.18 -3.83 3.31
CA ARG A 174 5.19 -2.80 4.34
C ARG A 174 3.93 -1.93 4.27
N ASN A 175 3.62 -1.37 3.10
CA ASN A 175 2.52 -0.41 2.99
C ASN A 175 1.15 -1.08 3.17
N GLN A 176 1.00 -2.33 2.72
CA GLN A 176 -0.20 -3.15 3.00
C GLN A 176 -0.38 -3.35 4.50
N ASP A 177 0.66 -3.78 5.20
CA ASP A 177 0.60 -4.04 6.64
C ASP A 177 0.28 -2.77 7.43
N LEU A 178 0.96 -1.67 7.12
CA LEU A 178 0.72 -0.38 7.78
C LEU A 178 -0.69 0.14 7.57
N LEU A 179 -1.23 0.02 6.36
CA LEU A 179 -2.62 0.40 6.06
C LEU A 179 -3.62 -0.47 6.83
N GLU A 180 -3.38 -1.78 6.91
CA GLU A 180 -4.26 -2.68 7.66
C GLU A 180 -4.27 -2.32 9.16
N LEU A 181 -3.10 -2.04 9.74
CA LEU A 181 -2.99 -1.59 11.13
C LEU A 181 -3.69 -0.23 11.33
N GLU A 182 -3.57 0.70 10.38
CA GLU A 182 -4.26 1.99 10.44
C GLU A 182 -5.78 1.84 10.38
N ASN A 183 -6.28 0.94 9.52
CA ASN A 183 -7.70 0.64 9.43
C ASN A 183 -8.23 0.06 10.76
N ILE A 184 -7.47 -0.85 11.39
CA ILE A 184 -7.83 -1.36 12.72
C ILE A 184 -7.86 -0.24 13.75
N TYR A 185 -6.86 0.64 13.75
CA TYR A 185 -6.83 1.78 14.67
C TYR A 185 -8.06 2.69 14.50
N ARG A 186 -8.37 3.08 13.26
CA ARG A 186 -9.54 3.91 12.92
C ARG A 186 -10.83 3.24 13.38
N TYR A 187 -10.97 1.96 13.10
CA TYR A 187 -12.11 1.16 13.55
C TYR A 187 -12.28 1.18 15.07
N LEU A 188 -11.23 0.83 15.82
CA LEU A 188 -11.24 0.80 17.29
C LEU A 188 -11.61 2.15 17.90
N LYS A 189 -11.23 3.24 17.23
CA LYS A 189 -11.48 4.62 17.68
C LYS A 189 -12.91 5.11 17.38
N ASN A 190 -13.40 4.84 16.17
CA ASN A 190 -14.57 5.54 15.62
C ASN A 190 -15.83 4.68 15.55
N GLU A 191 -15.67 3.37 15.35
CA GLU A 191 -16.76 2.47 14.96
C GLU A 191 -17.00 1.34 15.96
N PHE A 192 -15.99 1.00 16.76
CA PHE A 192 -16.07 -0.07 17.73
C PHE A 192 -17.07 0.24 18.87
N PRO A 193 -17.87 -0.74 19.32
CA PRO A 193 -18.02 -2.11 18.81
C PRO A 193 -19.08 -2.25 17.70
N LEU A 194 -18.97 -3.33 16.90
CA LEU A 194 -19.95 -3.68 15.86
C LEU A 194 -21.37 -3.88 16.42
N SER A 195 -21.49 -4.32 17.67
CA SER A 195 -22.78 -4.55 18.34
C SER A 195 -23.67 -3.30 18.43
N ASN A 196 -23.09 -2.11 18.27
CA ASN A 196 -23.82 -0.84 18.23
C ASN A 196 -24.47 -0.55 16.87
N LYS A 197 -24.15 -1.31 15.81
CA LYS A 197 -24.73 -1.14 14.47
C LYS A 197 -26.01 -1.96 14.32
N VAL A 198 -27.05 -1.33 13.78
CA VAL A 198 -28.36 -1.96 13.55
C VAL A 198 -28.24 -3.06 12.47
N GLY A 199 -28.73 -4.27 12.75
CA GLY A 199 -28.85 -5.35 11.75
C GLY A 199 -27.67 -6.32 11.63
N ILE A 200 -26.59 -6.13 12.39
CA ILE A 200 -25.47 -7.09 12.44
C ILE A 200 -25.66 -8.02 13.66
N SER A 201 -25.39 -9.31 13.50
CA SER A 201 -25.30 -10.26 14.62
C SER A 201 -24.34 -9.69 15.68
N ARG A 202 -24.86 -9.48 16.90
CA ARG A 202 -24.15 -8.79 17.97
C ARG A 202 -23.00 -9.64 18.49
N ILE A 203 -21.81 -9.49 17.92
CA ILE A 203 -20.59 -10.01 18.53
C ILE A 203 -20.33 -9.19 19.81
N PRO A 204 -20.18 -9.81 20.99
CA PRO A 204 -19.86 -9.10 22.22
C PRO A 204 -18.53 -8.33 22.05
N PRO A 205 -18.41 -7.09 22.58
CA PRO A 205 -17.20 -6.27 22.41
C PRO A 205 -15.90 -6.99 22.80
N LEU A 206 -15.92 -7.78 23.88
CA LEU A 206 -14.74 -8.53 24.33
C LEU A 206 -14.35 -9.68 23.40
N GLU A 207 -15.33 -10.34 22.78
CA GLU A 207 -15.09 -11.40 21.79
C GLU A 207 -14.57 -10.80 20.49
N GLU A 208 -15.09 -9.64 20.09
CA GLU A 208 -14.63 -8.89 18.94
C GLU A 208 -13.16 -8.45 19.10
N LEU A 209 -12.78 -7.90 20.27
CA LEU A 209 -11.38 -7.58 20.57
C LEU A 209 -10.49 -8.83 20.49
N LYS A 210 -10.96 -9.99 20.92
CA LYS A 210 -10.19 -11.25 20.81
C LYS A 210 -9.98 -11.65 19.35
N LEU A 211 -10.96 -11.41 18.47
CA LEU A 211 -10.80 -11.66 17.03
C LEU A 211 -9.73 -10.75 16.40
N ILE A 212 -9.71 -9.47 16.79
CA ILE A 212 -8.69 -8.52 16.34
C ILE A 212 -7.31 -8.93 16.86
N GLU A 213 -7.20 -9.31 18.14
CA GLU A 213 -5.93 -9.75 18.75
C GLU A 213 -5.38 -10.99 18.04
N ASN A 214 -6.23 -11.98 17.79
CA ASN A 214 -5.85 -13.18 17.05
C ASN A 214 -5.34 -12.87 15.65
N TRP A 215 -5.91 -11.85 15.00
CA TRP A 215 -5.45 -11.40 13.69
C TRP A 215 -4.08 -10.72 13.78
N LEU A 216 -3.84 -9.86 14.79
CA LEU A 216 -2.54 -9.20 15.02
C LEU A 216 -1.40 -10.20 15.29
N ARG A 217 -1.69 -11.40 15.80
CA ARG A 217 -0.69 -12.46 16.01
C ARG A 217 0.08 -12.88 14.76
N LYS A 218 -0.43 -12.59 13.55
CA LYS A 218 0.33 -12.84 12.31
C LYS A 218 1.66 -12.07 12.28
N TYR A 219 1.70 -10.88 12.87
CA TYR A 219 2.90 -10.03 12.94
C TYR A 219 3.95 -10.52 13.94
N HIS A 220 3.53 -11.32 14.92
CA HIS A 220 4.40 -11.89 15.96
C HIS A 220 5.06 -13.21 15.54
N LYS A 221 4.53 -13.89 14.50
CA LYS A 221 4.95 -15.24 14.08
C LYS A 221 5.87 -15.29 12.87
N ALA A 222 6.29 -14.13 12.37
CA ALA A 222 7.12 -14.11 11.19
C ALA A 222 8.58 -14.40 11.60
N ASP A 223 8.95 -15.67 11.55
CA ASP A 223 10.33 -16.16 11.61
C ASP A 223 11.03 -15.74 10.32
N PHE A 224 12.08 -14.93 10.44
CA PHE A 224 12.81 -14.41 9.28
C PHE A 224 14.28 -14.83 9.34
N GLU A 225 14.57 -15.97 8.73
CA GLU A 225 15.93 -16.37 8.44
C GLU A 225 16.42 -15.56 7.22
N ARG A 226 17.31 -14.58 7.47
CA ARG A 226 17.99 -13.68 6.51
C ARG A 226 17.21 -12.39 6.15
N MET A 227 17.24 -11.40 7.03
CA MET A 227 16.74 -10.05 6.73
C MET A 227 17.84 -9.11 6.23
N ASP A 228 17.55 -8.39 5.15
CA ASP A 228 18.25 -7.15 4.79
C ASP A 228 17.96 -6.07 5.84
N VAL A 229 18.86 -5.09 6.01
CA VAL A 229 18.72 -3.96 6.97
C VAL A 229 17.39 -3.24 6.79
N ASN A 230 16.92 -3.08 5.55
CA ASN A 230 15.65 -2.42 5.25
C ASN A 230 14.43 -3.22 5.74
N MET A 231 14.51 -4.55 5.75
CA MET A 231 13.47 -5.41 6.29
C MET A 231 13.38 -5.28 7.81
N GLU A 232 14.52 -5.19 8.49
CA GLU A 232 14.58 -5.00 9.95
C GLU A 232 13.96 -3.66 10.38
N VAL A 233 14.23 -2.58 9.62
CA VAL A 233 13.61 -1.27 9.91
C VAL A 233 12.09 -1.32 9.71
N SER A 234 11.62 -1.94 8.61
CA SER A 234 10.19 -2.11 8.36
C SER A 234 9.51 -2.93 9.46
N LYS A 235 10.16 -3.99 9.93
CA LYS A 235 9.65 -4.85 11.00
C LYS A 235 9.45 -4.08 12.30
N LYS A 236 10.45 -3.32 12.74
CA LYS A 236 10.34 -2.46 13.94
C LYS A 236 9.19 -1.47 13.82
N GLU A 237 8.99 -0.90 12.64
CA GLU A 237 7.90 0.04 12.38
C GLU A 237 6.51 -0.57 12.53
N ILE A 238 6.36 -1.83 12.09
CA ILE A 238 5.14 -2.62 12.22
C ILE A 238 4.93 -3.01 13.69
N GLU A 239 5.97 -3.52 14.37
CA GLU A 239 5.93 -3.91 15.78
C GLU A 239 5.50 -2.76 16.70
N VAL A 240 6.02 -1.55 16.48
CA VAL A 240 5.62 -0.35 17.23
C VAL A 240 4.13 -0.06 17.08
N ARG A 241 3.57 -0.21 15.88
CA ARG A 241 2.13 0.01 15.63
C ARG A 241 1.26 -1.11 16.19
N VAL A 242 1.71 -2.35 16.11
CA VAL A 242 1.03 -3.50 16.74
C VAL A 242 0.96 -3.29 18.26
N GLN A 243 2.09 -2.94 18.90
CA GLN A 243 2.12 -2.68 20.35
C GLN A 243 1.17 -1.55 20.74
N PHE A 244 1.12 -0.47 19.97
CA PHE A 244 0.18 0.62 20.21
C PHE A 244 -1.29 0.17 20.11
N LEU A 245 -1.62 -0.64 19.10
CA LEU A 245 -2.97 -1.20 18.96
C LEU A 245 -3.34 -2.10 20.13
N GLU A 246 -2.42 -2.95 20.58
CA GLU A 246 -2.61 -3.80 21.75
C GLU A 246 -2.89 -2.96 23.02
N ASP A 247 -2.21 -1.83 23.20
CA ASP A 247 -2.46 -0.90 24.29
C ASP A 247 -3.85 -0.24 24.19
N GLU A 248 -4.28 0.19 23.00
CA GLU A 248 -5.62 0.72 22.77
C GLU A 248 -6.70 -0.33 23.03
N MET A 249 -6.49 -1.55 22.57
CA MET A 249 -7.39 -2.68 22.83
C MET A 249 -7.48 -3.01 24.31
N ASN A 250 -6.37 -2.93 25.06
CA ASN A 250 -6.37 -3.13 26.51
C ASN A 250 -7.15 -2.06 27.26
N LYS A 251 -7.13 -0.79 26.80
CA LYS A 251 -7.98 0.28 27.34
C LYS A 251 -9.46 -0.01 27.11
N LEU A 252 -9.83 -0.43 25.89
CA LEU A 252 -11.19 -0.84 25.57
C LEU A 252 -11.62 -2.04 26.40
N ARG A 253 -10.77 -3.05 26.55
CA ARG A 253 -11.02 -4.24 27.38
C ARG A 253 -11.40 -3.85 28.81
N LYS A 254 -10.61 -2.99 29.47
CA LYS A 254 -10.91 -2.50 30.82
C LYS A 254 -12.28 -1.81 30.88
N LYS A 255 -12.56 -0.91 29.95
CA LYS A 255 -13.84 -0.19 29.86
C LYS A 255 -15.03 -1.16 29.78
N TYR A 256 -14.96 -2.16 28.90
CA TYR A 256 -16.07 -3.09 28.67
C TYR A 256 -16.18 -4.19 29.74
N SER A 257 -15.09 -4.54 30.42
CA SER A 257 -15.10 -5.43 31.59
C SER A 257 -15.69 -4.74 32.83
N GLU A 258 -15.40 -3.45 33.05
CA GLU A 258 -15.92 -2.67 34.18
C GLU A 258 -17.42 -2.39 34.05
N SER A 259 -17.90 -2.08 32.84
CA SER A 259 -19.34 -1.93 32.55
C SER A 259 -20.15 -3.22 32.65
N GLY A 260 -19.50 -4.38 32.79
CA GLY A 260 -20.16 -5.66 33.07
C GLY A 260 -20.68 -5.79 34.51
N THR A 261 -20.29 -4.88 35.41
CA THR A 261 -20.65 -4.95 36.85
C THR A 261 -21.66 -3.91 37.30
N SER A 262 -22.19 -3.05 36.41
CA SER A 262 -23.20 -2.06 36.80
C SER A 262 -24.04 -1.55 35.63
N LEU A 263 -25.36 -1.81 35.75
CA LEU A 263 -26.51 -1.04 35.25
C LEU A 263 -26.87 -1.18 33.76
N VAL A 264 -28.09 -1.66 33.47
CA VAL A 264 -29.33 -0.83 33.36
C VAL A 264 -29.13 0.27 32.34
N PHE A 265 -29.88 0.13 31.25
CA PHE A 265 -30.03 1.11 30.19
C PHE A 265 -30.32 2.49 30.75
N GLU A 266 -29.29 3.33 30.83
CA GLU A 266 -29.47 4.77 30.72
C GLU A 266 -28.51 5.30 29.67
N SER A 267 -29.12 5.96 28.69
CA SER A 267 -28.49 6.75 27.65
C SER A 267 -27.50 7.74 28.26
N VAL A 268 -26.20 7.61 27.94
CA VAL A 268 -25.18 8.57 28.39
C VAL A 268 -24.36 9.07 27.18
N PRO A 269 -23.99 10.38 27.15
CA PRO A 269 -23.65 11.13 25.95
C PRO A 269 -22.27 10.82 25.38
N ARG A 270 -22.04 11.29 24.14
CA ARG A 270 -20.70 11.36 23.52
C ARG A 270 -19.71 12.04 24.47
N ILE A 271 -18.77 11.28 25.01
CA ILE A 271 -17.61 11.80 25.74
C ILE A 271 -16.39 11.75 24.82
N THR A 272 -15.83 12.93 24.57
CA THR A 272 -14.56 13.17 23.90
C THR A 272 -13.42 12.69 24.79
N LEU A 273 -12.76 11.59 24.43
CA LEU A 273 -11.56 11.11 25.12
C LEU A 273 -10.34 11.95 24.71
N GLN A 274 -9.86 12.81 25.62
CA GLN A 274 -8.53 13.40 25.52
C GLN A 274 -7.48 12.32 25.89
N SER A 275 -6.58 12.00 24.97
CA SER A 275 -5.50 11.04 25.22
C SER A 275 -4.34 11.69 25.99
N LYS A 276 -3.77 10.93 26.94
CA LYS A 276 -2.48 11.25 27.56
C LYS A 276 -1.35 11.03 26.55
N LYS A 277 -0.42 11.98 26.52
CA LYS A 277 0.71 12.12 25.59
C LYS A 277 1.63 10.89 25.54
N GLY A 278 1.36 9.98 24.60
CA GLY A 278 2.37 9.34 23.77
C GLY A 278 2.12 9.81 22.33
N LYS A 279 3.16 10.04 21.51
CA LYS A 279 2.93 10.37 20.10
C LYS A 279 2.19 9.19 19.46
N ASN A 280 1.03 9.45 18.87
CA ASN A 280 0.27 8.44 18.13
C ASN A 280 1.12 8.02 16.92
N PRO A 281 1.53 6.74 16.78
CA PRO A 281 2.31 6.30 15.62
C PRO A 281 1.50 6.30 14.32
N PHE A 282 0.19 6.56 14.39
CA PHE A 282 -0.70 6.78 13.26
C PHE A 282 -0.98 8.27 12.98
N SER A 283 -0.45 9.22 13.78
CA SER A 283 -0.52 10.64 13.41
C SER A 283 0.66 10.98 12.51
N VAL A 284 0.38 11.19 11.23
CA VAL A 284 1.27 11.80 10.24
C VAL A 284 0.91 13.26 10.11
#